data_AF-A0A496PP98-F1
#
_entry.id   AF-A0A496PP98-F1
#
_cell.length_a   1.000
_cell.length_b   1.000
_cell.length_c   1.000
_cell.angle_alpha   90.00
_cell.angle_beta   90.00
_cell.angle_gamma   90.00
#
_symmetry.space_group_name_H-M   'P 1'
#
loop_
_entity.id
_entity.type
_entity.pdbx_description
1 polymer ?
#
loop_
_entity_poly.entity_id
_entity_poly.type
_entity_poly.pdbx_seq_one_letter_code
_entity_poly.pdbx_strand_id
1 'polypeptide(L)' 'MESVEIQGDIELDIDNLEYDSRLIKKNGLFFAVKGYQVDGYNFVEQAAA' A
#
# COMPACT_ATOMS: atom_id res chain seq x y z
N MET A 1 14.77 15.20 10.26
CA MET A 1 14.96 14.80 8.85
C MET A 1 14.10 13.57 8.65
N GLU A 2 13.12 13.64 7.75
CA GLU A 2 12.41 12.43 7.32
C GLU A 2 13.30 11.68 6.33
N SER A 3 13.62 10.43 6.64
CA SER A 3 14.33 9.52 5.73
C SER A 3 13.32 8.79 4.89
N VAL A 4 13.46 8.86 3.57
CA VAL A 4 12.69 8.03 2.64
C VAL A 4 13.53 6.81 2.31
N GLU A 5 13.02 5.63 2.65
CA GLU A 5 13.58 4.35 2.22
C GLU A 5 12.75 3.81 1.07
N ILE A 6 13.42 3.43 -0.02
CA ILE A 6 12.79 2.88 -1.21
C ILE A 6 13.38 1.50 -1.46
N GLN A 7 12.50 0.52 -1.64
CA GLN A 7 12.87 -0.81 -2.05
C GLN A 7 12.05 -1.19 -3.28
N GLY A 8 12.73 -1.43 -4.41
CA GLY A 8 12.10 -1.79 -5.68
C GLY A 8 12.35 -0.77 -6.78
N ASP A 9 11.56 -0.86 -7.84
CA ASP A 9 11.60 0.04 -8.99
C ASP A 9 10.63 1.21 -8.78
N ILE A 10 11.13 2.44 -9.00
CA ILE A 10 10.36 3.68 -8.83
C ILE A 10 9.66 4.13 -10.11
N GLU A 11 10.00 3.53 -11.25
CA GLU A 11 9.44 3.86 -12.56
C GLU A 11 8.21 2.99 -12.89
N LEU A 12 7.67 2.26 -11.90
CA LEU A 12 6.48 1.43 -12.07
C LEU A 12 5.23 2.30 -12.29
N ASP A 13 4.49 2.00 -13.35
CA ASP A 13 3.15 2.54 -13.57
C ASP A 13 2.18 1.97 -12.52
N ILE A 14 1.41 2.86 -11.88
CA ILE A 14 0.41 2.51 -10.87
C ILE A 14 -0.98 2.67 -11.47
N ASP A 15 -1.72 1.55 -11.55
CA ASP A 15 -3.04 1.51 -12.19
C ASP A 15 -4.16 1.99 -11.24
N ASN A 16 -3.98 1.85 -9.92
CA ASN A 16 -4.93 2.34 -8.92
C ASN A 16 -4.30 2.55 -7.54
N LEU A 17 -4.97 3.36 -6.72
CA LEU A 17 -4.57 3.75 -5.38
C LEU A 17 -5.64 3.28 -4.38
N GLU A 18 -5.30 2.40 -3.43
CA GLU A 18 -6.27 1.92 -2.43
C GLU A 18 -5.67 1.82 -1.02
N TYR A 19 -6.49 2.15 0.00
CA TYR A 19 -6.18 1.90 1.41
C TYR A 19 -7.01 0.77 2.01
N ASP A 20 -7.99 0.25 1.26
CA ASP A 20 -8.77 -0.92 1.61
C ASP A 20 -8.22 -2.13 0.86
N SER A 21 -7.59 -3.06 1.58
CA SER A 21 -6.97 -4.27 1.01
C SER A 21 -7.96 -5.15 0.25
N ARG A 22 -9.27 -4.97 0.47
CA ARG A 22 -10.33 -5.72 -0.24
C ARG A 22 -10.61 -5.17 -1.63
N LEU A 23 -10.14 -3.97 -1.94
CA LEU A 23 -10.42 -3.24 -3.18
C LEU A 23 -9.19 -3.07 -4.08
N ILE A 24 -7.99 -3.35 -3.57
CA ILE A 24 -6.74 -3.30 -4.35
C ILE A 24 -6.80 -4.23 -5.56
N LYS A 25 -6.17 -3.82 -6.65
CA LYS A 25 -6.14 -4.56 -7.91
C LYS A 25 -4.68 -4.77 -8.30
N LYS A 26 -4.46 -5.68 -9.26
CA LYS A 26 -3.13 -5.90 -9.85
C LYS A 26 -2.55 -4.57 -10.33
N ASN A 27 -1.26 -4.36 -10.08
CA ASN A 27 -0.51 -3.12 -10.36
C ASN A 27 -1.01 -1.89 -9.57
N GLY A 28 -1.82 -2.09 -8.53
CA GLY A 28 -2.20 -1.02 -7.62
C GLY A 28 -1.15 -0.74 -6.56
N LEU A 29 -1.15 0.49 -6.04
CA LEU A 29 -0.42 0.86 -4.84
C LEU A 29 -1.35 0.82 -3.64
N PHE A 30 -1.01 -0.05 -2.68
CA PHE A 30 -1.67 -0.08 -1.38
C PHE A 30 -0.95 0.85 -0.39
N PHE A 31 -1.67 1.80 0.21
CA PHE A 31 -1.13 2.66 1.27
C PHE A 31 -1.70 2.27 2.62
N ALA A 32 -0.87 1.57 3.39
CA ALA A 32 -1.15 1.15 4.75
C ALA A 32 -1.19 2.36 5.70
N VAL A 33 -2.37 2.92 5.90
CA VAL A 33 -2.58 4.05 6.81
C VAL A 33 -3.15 3.57 8.15
N LYS A 34 -2.69 4.18 9.25
CA LYS A 34 -3.24 3.93 10.57
C LYS A 34 -4.54 4.70 10.77
N GLY A 35 -5.65 3.97 10.91
CA GLY A 35 -6.96 4.54 11.19
C GLY A 35 -7.27 4.61 12.68
N TYR A 36 -8.47 5.11 13.01
CA TYR A 36 -8.95 5.21 14.40
C TYR A 36 -9.26 3.85 15.05
N GLN A 37 -9.74 2.89 14.25
CA GLN A 37 -10.17 1.57 14.73
C GLN A 37 -9.21 0.45 14.33
N VAL A 38 -8.61 0.55 13.14
CA VAL A 38 -7.76 -0.47 12.56
C VAL A 38 -6.49 0.15 11.98
N ASP A 39 -5.41 -0.62 11.98
CA ASP A 39 -4.13 -0.24 11.40
C ASP A 39 -3.95 -0.93 10.04
N GLY A 40 -3.78 -0.15 8.97
CA GLY A 40 -3.61 -0.64 7.59
C GLY A 40 -2.43 -1.58 7.42
N TYR A 41 -1.40 -1.45 8.27
CA TYR A 41 -0.24 -2.35 8.24
C TYR A 41 -0.61 -3.82 8.51
N ASN A 42 -1.72 -4.08 9.22
CA ASN A 42 -2.21 -5.43 9.47
C ASN A 42 -2.74 -6.14 8.20
N PHE A 43 -2.90 -5.42 7.09
CA PHE A 43 -3.51 -5.94 5.86
C PHE A 43 -2.56 -5.95 4.65
N VAL A 44 -1.26 -5.70 4.85
CA VAL A 44 -0.25 -5.70 3.77
C VAL A 44 -0.17 -7.05 3.07
N GLU A 45 -0.11 -8.15 3.83
CA GLU A 45 -0.09 -9.52 3.29
C GLU A 45 -1.36 -9.84 2.48
N GLN A 46 -2.51 -9.34 2.91
CA GLN A 46 -3.78 -9.52 2.19
C GLN A 46 -3.78 -8.73 0.87
N ALA A 47 -3.21 -7.52 0.86
CA ALA A 47 -3.16 -6.68 -0.32
C ALA A 47 -2.15 -7.17 -1.38
N ALA A 48 -1.10 -7.89 -0.94
CA ALA A 48 -0.06 -8.43 -1.79
C ALA A 48 -0.37 -9.85 -2.34
N ALA A 49 -1.45 -10.47 -1.89
CA ALA A 49 -1.89 -11.81 -2.30
C ALA A 49 -2.63 -11.81 -3.65
#